data_AF-A0A1I6BTR5-F1
#
_entry.id   AF-A0A1I6BTR5-F1
#
_cell.length_a   1.000
_cell.length_b   1.000
_cell.length_c   1.000
_cell.angle_alpha   90.00
_cell.angle_beta   90.00
_cell.angle_gamma   90.00
#
_symmetry.space_group_name_H-M   'P 1'
#
loop_
_entity.id
_entity.type
_entity.pdbx_description
1 polymer ?
#
loop_
_entity_poly.entity_id
_entity_poly.type
_entity_poly.pdbx_seq_one_letter_code
_entity_poly.pdbx_strand_id
1 'polypeptide(L)'
;MKNALLAFWITLLTLAASTTSRAQNPIIKHVFTADPAPLVYRDTLFLYTSHDTASVQETNYKMPDWRIYSTTDLVHWKDYGTRLSPKTFAWATGDAYAAQCVYHKGKFYWFVSTFHKKNDHSQGGAA
;
A
#
# COMPACT_ATOMS: atom_id res chain seq x y z
N MET A 1 -45.70 4.44 -29.24
CA MET A 1 -45.69 3.15 -28.51
C MET A 1 -44.35 2.41 -28.61
N LYS A 2 -43.78 2.19 -29.80
CA LYS A 2 -42.49 1.49 -29.97
C LYS A 2 -41.31 2.13 -29.20
N ASN A 3 -41.23 3.47 -29.17
CA ASN A 3 -40.14 4.19 -28.48
C ASN A 3 -40.24 4.11 -26.95
N ALA A 4 -41.47 4.00 -26.42
CA ALA A 4 -41.71 3.84 -24.98
C ALA A 4 -41.35 2.43 -24.50
N LEU A 5 -41.64 1.41 -25.32
CA LEU A 5 -41.21 0.03 -25.08
C LEU A 5 -39.69 -0.09 -25.12
N LEU A 6 -39.03 0.54 -26.10
CA LEU A 6 -37.56 0.52 -26.20
C LEU A 6 -36.90 1.20 -24.99
N ALA A 7 -37.41 2.36 -24.56
CA ALA A 7 -36.92 3.05 -23.37
C ALA A 7 -37.12 2.21 -22.08
N PHE A 8 -38.26 1.51 -21.98
CA PHE A 8 -38.54 0.60 -20.86
C PHE A 8 -37.53 -0.56 -20.81
N TRP A 9 -37.23 -1.20 -21.95
CA TRP A 9 -36.26 -2.28 -22.03
C TRP A 9 -34.82 -1.81 -21.74
N ILE A 10 -34.41 -0.63 -22.23
CA ILE A 10 -33.11 -0.05 -21.91
C ILE A 10 -32.97 0.23 -20.40
N THR A 11 -34.03 0.78 -19.78
CA THR A 11 -34.06 1.07 -18.34
C THR A 11 -34.02 -0.22 -17.50
N LEU A 12 -34.72 -1.26 -17.93
CA LEU A 12 -34.67 -2.57 -17.27
C LEU A 12 -33.27 -3.20 -17.36
N LEU A 13 -32.60 -3.03 -18.50
CA LEU A 13 -31.24 -3.55 -18.73
C LEU A 13 -30.19 -2.83 -17.87
N THR A 14 -30.31 -1.52 -17.67
CA THR A 14 -29.39 -0.74 -16.83
C THR A 14 -29.60 -1.00 -15.34
N LEU A 15 -30.84 -1.19 -14.87
CA LEU A 15 -31.09 -1.62 -13.49
C LEU A 15 -30.56 -3.05 -13.23
N ALA A 16 -30.70 -3.97 -14.18
CA ALA A 16 -30.17 -5.33 -14.05
C ALA A 16 -28.63 -5.39 -14.08
N ALA A 17 -27.97 -4.42 -14.73
CA ALA A 17 -26.51 -4.31 -14.79
C ALA A 17 -25.89 -3.63 -13.55
N SER A 18 -26.70 -3.20 -12.58
CA SER A 18 -26.21 -2.56 -11.36
C SER A 18 -25.65 -3.63 -10.40
N THR A 19 -24.44 -4.11 -10.68
CA THR A 19 -23.72 -4.98 -9.73
C THR A 19 -23.38 -4.19 -8.48
N THR A 20 -23.77 -4.69 -7.31
CA THR A 20 -23.30 -4.15 -6.03
C THR A 20 -21.78 -4.25 -5.97
N SER A 21 -21.08 -3.12 -6.09
CA SER A 21 -19.62 -3.07 -5.91
C SER A 21 -19.34 -3.39 -4.43
N ARG A 22 -18.74 -4.55 -4.16
CA ARG A 22 -18.20 -4.89 -2.84
C ARG A 22 -16.74 -4.45 -2.82
N ALA A 23 -16.48 -3.21 -2.40
CA ALA A 23 -15.13 -2.77 -2.04
C ALA A 23 -14.74 -3.48 -0.74
N GLN A 24 -14.24 -4.72 -0.86
CA GLN A 24 -14.01 -5.58 0.29
C GLN A 24 -12.70 -5.17 0.99
N ASN A 25 -12.84 -4.48 2.12
CA ASN A 25 -11.74 -4.25 3.05
C ASN A 25 -11.53 -5.49 3.95
N PRO A 26 -10.28 -5.78 4.35
CA PRO A 26 -9.04 -5.15 3.88
C PRO A 26 -8.68 -5.58 2.45
N ILE A 27 -8.02 -4.68 1.70
CA ILE A 27 -7.64 -4.89 0.29
C ILE A 27 -6.52 -5.93 0.11
N ILE A 28 -5.67 -6.08 1.13
CA ILE A 28 -4.67 -7.15 1.25
C ILE A 28 -5.07 -8.03 2.44
N LYS A 29 -5.14 -9.34 2.25
CA LYS A 29 -5.73 -10.28 3.24
C LYS A 29 -4.75 -11.30 3.81
N HIS A 30 -3.63 -11.54 3.15
CA HIS A 30 -2.67 -12.59 3.52
C HIS A 30 -1.49 -12.10 4.39
N VAL A 31 -1.36 -10.78 4.58
CA VAL A 31 -0.38 -10.14 5.47
C VAL A 31 -0.99 -8.90 6.11
N PHE A 32 -0.52 -8.53 7.30
CA PHE A 32 -0.90 -7.28 7.93
C PHE A 32 -0.07 -6.12 7.36
N THR A 33 -0.76 -5.11 6.85
CA THR A 33 -0.15 -3.92 6.24
C THR A 33 -0.51 -2.69 7.04
N ALA A 34 0.43 -1.74 7.15
CA ALA A 34 0.25 -0.46 7.81
C ALA A 34 0.87 0.68 6.96
N ASP A 35 0.61 1.92 7.36
CA ASP A 35 1.19 3.14 6.78
C ASP A 35 1.16 3.22 5.24
N PRO A 36 -0.02 3.10 4.60
CA PRO A 36 -0.11 3.08 3.15
C PRO A 36 0.32 4.40 2.50
N ALA A 37 1.25 4.33 1.55
CA ALA A 37 1.69 5.46 0.73
C ALA A 37 1.50 5.15 -0.78
N PRO A 38 0.44 5.67 -1.41
CA PRO A 38 0.20 5.46 -2.84
C PRO A 38 1.05 6.39 -3.71
N LEU A 39 1.50 5.87 -4.86
CA LEU A 39 2.16 6.61 -5.94
C LEU A 39 1.58 6.16 -7.28
N VAL A 40 0.99 7.08 -8.03
CA VAL A 40 0.61 6.81 -9.42
C VAL A 40 1.82 7.08 -10.32
N TYR A 41 2.21 6.07 -11.10
CA TYR A 41 3.23 6.20 -12.13
C TYR A 41 2.71 5.61 -13.43
N ARG A 42 2.51 6.48 -14.44
CA ARG A 42 1.74 6.18 -15.66
C ARG A 42 0.32 5.72 -15.27
N ASP A 43 -0.17 4.63 -15.83
CA ASP A 43 -1.51 4.09 -15.58
C ASP A 43 -1.55 3.07 -14.43
N THR A 44 -0.50 3.01 -13.61
CA THR A 44 -0.42 2.07 -12.48
C THR A 44 -0.31 2.82 -11.16
N LEU A 45 -1.19 2.48 -10.22
CA LEU A 45 -1.04 2.85 -8.83
C LEU A 45 -0.14 1.81 -8.16
N PHE A 46 0.96 2.28 -7.57
CA PHE A 46 1.81 1.53 -6.66
C PHE A 46 1.44 1.90 -5.23
N LEU A 47 1.27 0.89 -4.37
CA LEU A 47 1.00 1.07 -2.95
C LEU A 47 2.20 0.53 -2.17
N TYR A 48 2.86 1.44 -1.45
CA TYR A 48 3.97 1.12 -0.56
C TYR A 48 3.38 0.99 0.85
N THR A 49 3.74 -0.06 1.57
CA THR A 49 3.24 -0.29 2.93
C THR A 49 4.36 -0.78 3.84
N SER A 50 4.22 -0.49 5.12
CA SER A 50 4.89 -1.25 6.17
C SER A 50 4.28 -2.65 6.31
N HIS A 51 5.03 -3.61 6.86
CA HIS A 51 4.57 -4.98 7.14
C HIS A 51 4.54 -5.21 8.64
N ASP A 52 3.37 -5.39 9.23
CA ASP A 52 3.24 -5.65 10.68
C ASP A 52 3.30 -7.16 10.96
N THR A 53 4.17 -7.55 11.89
CA THR A 53 4.37 -8.94 12.29
C THR A 53 4.26 -9.12 13.80
N ALA A 54 3.77 -8.11 14.54
CA ALA A 54 3.59 -8.22 15.98
C ALA A 54 2.63 -9.36 16.33
N SER A 55 2.96 -10.15 17.35
CA SER A 55 2.01 -11.12 17.91
C SER A 55 1.05 -10.43 18.86
N VAL A 56 -0.05 -11.09 19.21
CA VAL A 56 -1.05 -10.54 20.16
C VAL A 56 -0.51 -10.35 21.59
N GLN A 57 0.68 -10.86 21.89
CA GLN A 57 1.37 -10.67 23.18
C GLN A 57 2.32 -9.47 23.17
N GLU A 58 2.69 -8.97 22.00
CA GLU A 58 3.57 -7.82 21.87
C GLU A 58 2.79 -6.53 22.16
N THR A 59 3.40 -5.61 22.92
CA THR A 59 2.82 -4.31 23.23
C THR A 59 3.37 -3.19 22.33
N ASN A 60 4.25 -3.55 21.38
CA ASN A 60 4.90 -2.63 20.47
C ASN A 60 4.90 -3.19 19.04
N TYR A 61 5.11 -2.32 18.06
CA TYR A 61 5.17 -2.68 16.66
C TYR A 61 6.36 -3.60 16.36
N LYS A 62 6.18 -4.54 15.43
CA LYS A 62 7.25 -5.35 14.86
C LYS A 62 7.17 -5.25 13.35
N MET A 63 8.06 -4.45 12.76
CA MET A 63 7.95 -4.09 11.35
C MET A 63 9.26 -4.43 10.64
N PRO A 64 9.45 -5.67 10.14
CA PRO A 64 10.74 -6.11 9.62
C PRO A 64 11.10 -5.50 8.25
N ASP A 65 10.09 -5.08 7.49
CA ASP A 65 10.27 -4.71 6.09
C ASP A 65 9.12 -3.86 5.51
N TRP A 66 9.40 -3.27 4.35
CA TRP A 66 8.39 -2.61 3.52
C TRP A 66 8.08 -3.42 2.26
N ARG A 67 6.80 -3.43 1.90
CA ARG A 67 6.25 -4.17 0.76
C ARG A 67 5.69 -3.23 -0.30
N ILE A 68 5.61 -3.72 -1.53
CA ILE A 68 5.01 -2.98 -2.65
C ILE A 68 3.90 -3.81 -3.27
N TYR A 69 2.79 -3.15 -3.57
CA TYR A 69 1.69 -3.67 -4.37
C TYR A 69 1.45 -2.77 -5.58
N SER A 70 0.83 -3.28 -6.64
CA SER A 70 0.36 -2.43 -7.73
C SER A 70 -1.00 -2.85 -8.27
N THR A 71 -1.72 -1.91 -8.83
CA THR A 71 -3.00 -2.13 -9.48
C THR A 71 -3.21 -1.13 -10.62
N THR A 72 -4.03 -1.51 -11.59
CA THR A 72 -4.53 -0.63 -12.67
C THR A 72 -6.04 -0.41 -12.57
N ASP A 73 -6.72 -1.10 -11.66
CA ASP A 73 -8.19 -1.09 -11.53
C ASP A 73 -8.69 -0.87 -10.09
N LEU A 74 -7.78 -0.73 -9.11
CA LEU A 74 -8.04 -0.58 -7.68
C LEU A 74 -8.75 -1.77 -7.02
N VAL A 75 -8.93 -2.87 -7.75
CA VAL A 75 -9.62 -4.08 -7.28
C VAL A 75 -8.65 -5.25 -7.18
N HIS A 76 -7.86 -5.48 -8.22
CA HIS A 76 -6.88 -6.55 -8.28
C HIS A 76 -5.48 -6.00 -8.03
N TRP A 77 -4.82 -6.57 -7.03
CA TRP A 77 -3.51 -6.13 -6.57
C TRP A 77 -2.45 -7.18 -6.85
N LYS A 78 -1.41 -6.78 -7.56
CA LYS A 78 -0.17 -7.55 -7.69
C LYS A 78 0.70 -7.29 -6.48
N ASP A 79 1.04 -8.34 -5.73
CA ASP A 79 1.99 -8.29 -4.62
C ASP A 79 3.43 -8.50 -5.15
N TYR A 80 4.33 -7.55 -4.89
CA TYR A 80 5.75 -7.66 -5.23
C TYR A 80 6.60 -8.21 -4.09
N GLY A 81 6.01 -8.46 -2.92
CA GLY A 81 6.71 -8.85 -1.73
C GLY A 81 7.50 -7.71 -1.09
N THR A 82 8.39 -8.09 -0.19
CA THR A 82 9.37 -7.22 0.44
C THR A 82 10.33 -6.63 -0.60
N ARG A 83 10.52 -5.31 -0.57
CA ARG A 83 11.43 -4.60 -1.48
C ARG A 83 12.48 -3.76 -0.78
N LEU A 84 12.28 -3.48 0.50
CA LEU A 84 13.23 -2.77 1.34
C LEU A 84 13.09 -3.25 2.78
N SER A 85 14.18 -3.19 3.54
CA SER A 85 14.18 -3.47 4.98
C SER A 85 15.19 -2.54 5.67
N PRO A 86 14.99 -2.16 6.94
CA PRO A 86 15.96 -1.41 7.73
C PRO A 86 17.37 -1.99 7.67
N LYS A 87 17.50 -3.31 7.53
CA LYS A 87 18.80 -4.02 7.38
C LYS A 87 19.64 -3.55 6.19
N THR A 88 19.03 -2.89 5.21
CA THR A 88 19.72 -2.33 4.04
C THR A 88 20.56 -1.11 4.43
N PHE A 89 20.17 -0.40 5.48
CA PHE A 89 20.80 0.83 5.90
C PHE A 89 21.84 0.56 6.98
N ALA A 90 23.11 0.82 6.70
CA ALA A 90 24.21 0.61 7.64
C ALA A 90 24.04 1.40 8.96
N TRP A 91 23.30 2.50 8.93
CA TRP A 91 23.02 3.38 10.07
C TRP A 91 21.77 3.00 10.88
N ALA A 92 20.92 2.10 10.39
CA ALA A 92 19.66 1.76 11.05
C ALA A 92 19.83 0.61 12.07
N THR A 93 19.05 0.65 13.16
CA THR A 93 18.93 -0.46 14.12
C THR A 93 17.68 -1.30 13.89
N GLY A 94 16.63 -0.77 13.26
CA GLY A 94 15.44 -1.56 12.99
C GLY A 94 14.16 -0.77 12.80
N ASP A 95 13.10 -1.54 12.56
CA ASP A 95 11.72 -1.16 12.32
C ASP A 95 11.47 -0.36 11.05
N ALA A 96 10.58 -0.91 10.22
CA ALA A 96 10.15 -0.40 8.94
C ALA A 96 8.87 0.43 9.12
N TYR A 97 8.97 1.59 9.77
CA TYR A 97 7.84 2.49 10.04
C TYR A 97 7.37 3.22 8.77
N ALA A 98 6.41 4.13 8.92
CA ALA A 98 5.84 4.89 7.81
C ALA A 98 6.90 5.41 6.82
N ALA A 99 6.58 5.29 5.54
CA ALA A 99 7.48 5.63 4.47
C ALA A 99 6.70 6.15 3.26
N GLN A 100 7.35 6.95 2.41
CA GLN A 100 6.74 7.50 1.20
C GLN A 100 7.70 7.40 0.01
N CYS A 101 7.20 6.90 -1.11
CA CYS A 101 7.92 6.89 -2.38
C CYS A 101 7.45 8.01 -3.30
N VAL A 102 8.40 8.71 -3.94
CA VAL A 102 8.11 9.71 -4.97
C VAL A 102 8.94 9.45 -6.23
N TYR A 103 8.36 9.76 -7.38
CA TYR A 103 9.09 9.76 -8.64
C TYR A 103 9.67 11.14 -8.92
N HIS A 104 10.96 11.21 -9.23
CA HIS A 104 11.62 12.46 -9.65
C HIS A 104 12.74 12.18 -10.66
N LYS A 105 12.69 12.83 -11.83
CA LYS A 105 13.74 12.80 -12.86
C LYS A 105 14.25 11.38 -13.20
N GLY A 106 13.34 10.47 -13.52
CA GLY A 106 13.71 9.10 -13.95
C GLY A 106 14.06 8.14 -12.81
N LYS A 107 13.93 8.56 -11.55
CA LYS A 107 14.24 7.76 -10.37
C LYS A 107 13.09 7.76 -9.37
N PHE A 108 13.01 6.69 -8.59
CA PHE A 108 12.11 6.56 -7.45
C PHE A 108 12.92 6.76 -6.17
N TYR A 109 12.44 7.66 -5.31
CA TYR A 109 13.05 7.96 -4.02
C TYR A 109 12.09 7.53 -2.93
N TRP A 110 12.53 6.58 -2.11
CA TRP A 110 11.75 6.06 -0.99
C TRP A 110 12.31 6.64 0.31
N PHE A 111 11.57 7.58 0.88
CA PHE A 111 11.86 8.18 2.19
C PHE A 111 11.25 7.29 3.26
N VAL A 112 12.05 6.90 4.25
CA VAL A 112 11.67 5.92 5.26
C VAL A 112 11.89 6.45 6.66
N SER A 113 11.00 6.09 7.59
CA SER A 113 11.24 6.23 9.02
C SER A 113 11.68 4.91 9.63
N THR A 114 12.73 4.96 10.45
CA THR A 114 13.36 3.77 11.06
C THR A 114 14.21 4.18 12.25
N PHE A 115 14.58 3.26 13.13
CA PHE A 115 15.47 3.60 14.24
C PHE A 115 16.92 3.74 13.78
N HIS A 116 17.60 4.76 14.32
CA HIS A 116 18.99 5.07 14.06
C HIS A 116 19.91 4.47 15.12
N LYS A 117 21.11 4.04 14.72
CA LYS A 117 22.20 3.67 15.63
C LYS A 117 22.70 4.89 16.38
N LYS A 118 23.04 4.75 17.66
CA LYS A 118 23.80 5.79 18.36
C LYS A 118 25.20 5.91 17.75
N ASN A 119 25.58 7.11 17.33
CA ASN A 119 26.91 7.46 16.81
C ASN A 119 27.23 8.95 17.09
N ASP A 120 28.33 9.46 16.52
CA ASP A 120 28.78 10.84 16.76
C ASP A 120 27.81 11.92 16.22
N HIS A 121 26.86 11.53 15.36
CA HIS A 121 25.89 12.43 14.73
C HIS A 121 24.45 12.22 15.19
N SER A 122 24.15 11.09 15.85
CA SER A 122 22.81 10.71 16.29
C SER A 122 22.86 10.07 17.66
N GLN A 123 21.98 10.49 18.56
CA GLN A 123 21.82 9.85 19.86
C GLN A 123 21.05 8.51 19.78
N GLY A 124 20.74 8.05 18.56
CA GLY A 124 19.83 6.95 18.29
C GLY A 124 18.37 7.38 18.39
N GLY A 125 17.46 6.41 18.29
CA GLY A 125 16.02 6.65 18.35
C GLY A 125 15.35 6.64 16.98
N ALA A 126 14.04 6.91 16.95
CA ALA A 126 13.28 6.92 15.70
C ALA A 126 13.66 8.16 14.86
N ALA A 127 13.94 7.93 13.58
CA ALA A 127 14.18 8.94 12.56
C ALA A 127 13.02 8.98 11.55
#